data_AF-A0A7D4APZ2-F1
#
_entry.id   AF-A0A7D4APZ2-F1
#
_cell.length_a   1.000
_cell.length_b   1.000
_cell.length_c   1.000
_cell.angle_alpha   90.00
_cell.angle_beta   90.00
_cell.angle_gamma   90.00
#
_symmetry.space_group_name_H-M   'P 1'
#
loop_
_entity.id
_entity.type
_entity.pdbx_description
1 polymer ?
#
loop_
_entity_poly.entity_id
_entity_poly.type
_entity_poly.pdbx_seq_one_letter_code
_entity_poly.pdbx_strand_id
1 'polypeptide(L)'
;MSNTPPNPSMTTTDLAEILFSSGLQASDRPTPEQVRTAVDALSRTCGGDPSACAARVAQEAGDHPDTFAVRMRWALDTVLDAYGDLTTAA
;
A
#
# COMPACT_ATOMS: atom_id res chain seq x y z
N MET A 1 -11.60 -7.36 29.21
CA MET A 1 -12.44 -7.57 28.02
C MET A 1 -12.21 -6.42 27.08
N SER A 2 -11.22 -6.52 26.21
CA SER A 2 -11.02 -5.53 25.14
C SER A 2 -11.35 -6.24 23.84
N ASN A 3 -12.47 -5.83 23.24
CA ASN A 3 -12.91 -6.24 21.92
C ASN A 3 -11.85 -5.79 20.92
N THR A 4 -10.97 -6.70 20.50
CA THR A 4 -10.21 -6.53 19.26
C THR A 4 -11.23 -6.61 18.12
N PRO A 5 -11.50 -5.53 17.37
CA PRO A 5 -12.35 -5.65 16.20
C PRO A 5 -11.74 -6.68 15.24
N PRO A 6 -12.56 -7.45 14.49
CA PRO A 6 -12.05 -8.37 13.48
C PRO A 6 -11.13 -7.57 12.54
N ASN A 7 -9.90 -8.05 12.40
CA ASN A 7 -8.85 -7.48 11.55
C ASN A 7 -9.46 -7.01 10.22
N PRO A 8 -9.53 -5.69 9.94
CA PRO A 8 -10.06 -5.24 8.67
C PRO A 8 -9.12 -5.78 7.60
N SER A 9 -9.68 -6.55 6.66
CA SER A 9 -9.01 -6.84 5.40
C SER A 9 -8.50 -5.49 4.87
N MET A 10 -7.17 -5.35 4.72
CA MET A 10 -6.51 -4.08 4.38
C MET A 10 -7.24 -3.36 3.25
N THR A 11 -7.50 -2.06 3.44
CA THR A 11 -8.11 -1.23 2.41
C THR A 11 -7.12 -0.95 1.27
N THR A 12 -7.62 -0.51 0.11
CA THR A 12 -6.76 -0.06 -0.99
C THR A 12 -5.76 1.02 -0.54
N THR A 13 -6.18 1.91 0.37
CA THR A 13 -5.30 2.93 0.95
C THR A 13 -4.21 2.30 1.80
N ASP A 14 -4.53 1.35 2.68
CA ASP A 14 -3.53 0.66 3.50
C ASP A 14 -2.49 -0.06 2.63
N LEU A 15 -2.96 -0.77 1.58
CA LEU A 15 -2.09 -1.45 0.62
C LEU A 15 -1.21 -0.46 -0.14
N ALA A 16 -1.75 0.71 -0.51
CA ALA A 16 -1.01 1.76 -1.21
C ALA A 16 0.05 2.41 -0.30
N GLU A 17 -0.23 2.60 0.99
CA GLU A 17 0.74 3.11 1.98
C GLU A 17 1.89 2.12 2.20
N ILE A 18 1.58 0.82 2.23
CA ILE A 18 2.59 -0.24 2.31
C ILE A 18 3.42 -0.28 1.02
N LEU A 19 2.79 -0.22 -0.15
CA LEU A 19 3.49 -0.20 -1.44
C LEU A 19 4.34 1.07 -1.60
N PHE A 20 3.85 2.23 -1.14
CA PHE A 20 4.58 3.48 -1.11
C PHE A 20 5.89 3.33 -0.34
N SER A 21 5.84 2.60 0.78
CA SER A 21 6.99 2.32 1.65
C SER A 21 7.98 1.30 1.04
N SER A 22 7.60 0.65 -0.06
CA SER A 22 8.46 -0.28 -0.80
C SER A 22 9.50 0.43 -1.66
N GLY A 23 10.49 -0.33 -2.14
CA GLY A 23 11.44 0.13 -3.15
C GLY A 23 10.91 0.06 -4.58
N LEU A 24 9.68 -0.44 -4.82
CA LEU A 24 9.11 -0.49 -6.16
C LEU A 24 8.76 0.91 -6.67
N GLN A 25 8.92 1.10 -7.97
CA GLN A 25 8.63 2.35 -8.65
C GLN A 25 7.97 2.09 -10.02
N ALA A 26 7.28 3.10 -10.55
CA ALA A 26 6.56 3.02 -11.82
C ALA A 26 7.43 2.58 -13.01
N SER A 27 8.70 3.00 -13.03
CA SER A 27 9.65 2.68 -14.10
C SER A 27 10.01 1.20 -14.17
N ASP A 28 9.87 0.46 -13.07
CA ASP A 28 10.17 -0.97 -13.03
C ASP A 28 9.05 -1.81 -13.68
N ARG A 29 7.89 -1.19 -13.95
CA ARG A 29 6.68 -1.83 -14.49
C ARG A 29 6.35 -3.13 -13.73
N PRO A 30 6.14 -3.04 -12.40
CA PRO A 30 5.91 -4.23 -11.59
C PRO A 30 4.63 -4.95 -12.04
N THR A 31 4.70 -6.27 -12.10
CA THR A 31 3.53 -7.12 -12.36
C THR A 31 2.63 -7.19 -11.12
N PRO A 32 1.33 -7.51 -11.28
CA PRO A 32 0.40 -7.69 -10.15
C PRO A 32 0.91 -8.65 -9.06
N GLU A 33 1.64 -9.71 -9.44
CA GLU A 33 2.23 -10.66 -8.50
C GLU A 33 3.39 -10.07 -7.70
N GLN A 34 4.25 -9.26 -8.33
CA GLN A 34 5.32 -8.55 -7.64
C GLN A 34 4.78 -7.51 -6.66
N VAL A 35 3.71 -6.81 -7.04
CA VAL A 35 3.02 -5.86 -6.16
C VAL A 35 2.50 -6.57 -4.92
N ARG A 36 1.73 -7.65 -5.10
CA ARG A 36 1.18 -8.46 -3.99
C ARG A 36 2.29 -9.00 -3.08
N THR A 37 3.37 -9.51 -3.67
CA THR A 37 4.52 -10.05 -2.93
C THR A 37 5.23 -8.97 -2.11
N ALA A 38 5.42 -7.78 -2.68
CA ALA A 38 6.07 -6.67 -1.98
C ALA A 38 5.20 -6.17 -0.83
N VAL A 39 3.89 -6.02 -1.05
CA VAL A 39 2.93 -5.63 -0.02
C VAL A 39 2.91 -6.64 1.12
N ASP A 40 2.85 -7.94 0.81
CA ASP A 40 2.88 -9.01 1.83
C ASP A 40 4.19 -9.01 2.63
N ALA A 41 5.33 -8.83 1.97
CA ALA A 41 6.63 -8.79 2.62
C ALA A 41 6.73 -7.60 3.57
N LEU A 42 6.35 -6.41 3.12
CA LEU A 42 6.40 -5.18 3.91
C LEU A 42 5.36 -5.15 5.02
N SER A 43 4.17 -5.72 4.80
CA SER A 43 3.16 -5.90 5.85
C SER A 43 3.74 -6.70 7.01
N ARG A 44 4.48 -7.79 6.72
CA ARG A 44 5.17 -8.57 7.77
C ARG A 44 6.31 -7.78 8.44
N THR A 45 7.03 -6.95 7.70
CA THR A 45 8.10 -6.10 8.26
C THR A 45 7.55 -4.96 9.12
N CYS A 46 6.41 -4.37 8.76
CA CYS A 46 5.64 -3.40 9.57
C CYS A 46 4.91 -4.08 10.75
N GLY A 47 5.25 -5.34 11.11
CA GLY A 47 4.68 -6.06 12.26
C GLY A 47 3.23 -6.50 12.08
N GLY A 48 2.72 -6.47 10.85
CA GLY A 48 1.31 -6.69 10.53
C GLY A 48 0.43 -5.48 10.83
N ASP A 49 1.00 -4.34 11.25
CA ASP A 49 0.27 -3.12 11.55
C ASP A 49 0.47 -2.06 10.45
N PRO A 50 -0.54 -1.82 9.59
CA PRO A 50 -0.45 -0.81 8.54
C PRO A 50 -0.25 0.61 9.10
N SER A 51 -0.63 0.89 10.35
CA SER A 51 -0.48 2.22 10.95
C SER A 51 0.98 2.63 11.15
N ALA A 52 1.90 1.67 11.28
CA ALA A 52 3.34 1.92 11.36
C ALA A 52 3.88 2.48 10.03
N CYS A 53 3.34 1.99 8.92
CA CYS A 53 3.64 2.47 7.58
C CYS A 53 2.91 3.83 7.33
N ALA A 54 1.69 4.01 7.85
CA ALA A 54 0.91 5.26 7.73
C ALA A 54 1.59 6.50 8.35
N ALA A 55 2.25 6.36 9.50
CA ALA A 55 2.94 7.48 10.15
C ALA A 55 4.09 8.05 9.28
N ARG A 56 4.83 7.19 8.59
CA ARG A 56 5.88 7.61 7.64
C ARG A 56 5.27 8.30 6.42
N VAL A 57 4.20 7.75 5.88
CA VAL A 57 3.45 8.34 4.75
C VAL A 57 2.96 9.75 5.10
N ALA A 58 2.41 9.94 6.30
CA ALA A 58 1.96 11.25 6.78
C ALA A 58 3.10 12.27 6.95
N GLN A 59 4.28 11.83 7.39
CA GLN A 59 5.46 12.69 7.49
C GLN A 59 5.91 13.17 6.10
N GLU A 60 6.03 12.25 5.14
CA GLU A 60 6.39 12.57 3.75
C GLU A 60 5.37 13.52 3.09
N ALA A 61 4.08 13.34 3.39
CA ALA A 61 3.02 14.24 2.92
C ALA A 61 3.19 15.68 3.44
N GLY A 62 3.72 15.85 4.64
CA GLY A 62 4.01 17.16 5.24
C GLY A 62 5.29 17.79 4.71
N ASP A 63 6.37 17.01 4.59
CA ASP A 63 7.69 17.51 4.21
C ASP A 63 7.80 17.77 2.69
N HIS A 64 7.17 16.91 1.87
CA HIS A 64 7.30 16.91 0.42
C HIS A 64 5.95 16.61 -0.28
N PRO A 65 4.96 17.52 -0.21
CA PRO A 65 3.60 17.26 -0.68
C PRO A 65 3.50 16.92 -2.17
N ASP A 66 4.28 17.55 -3.04
CA ASP A 66 4.28 17.25 -4.49
C ASP A 66 4.83 15.87 -4.80
N THR A 67 5.99 15.53 -4.22
CA THR A 67 6.62 14.21 -4.38
C THR A 67 5.74 13.11 -3.80
N PHE A 68 5.16 13.38 -2.63
CA PHE A 68 4.20 12.52 -1.98
C PHE A 68 2.99 12.25 -2.88
N ALA A 69 2.33 13.28 -3.40
CA ALA A 69 1.13 13.14 -4.21
C ALA A 69 1.38 12.32 -5.48
N VAL A 70 2.50 12.56 -6.17
CA VAL A 70 2.88 11.79 -7.37
C VAL A 70 3.08 10.31 -7.04
N ARG A 71 3.82 10.01 -5.97
CA ARG A 71 4.12 8.62 -5.58
C ARG A 71 2.90 7.90 -5.01
N MET A 72 2.08 8.59 -4.22
CA MET A 72 0.86 8.04 -3.64
C MET A 72 -0.18 7.74 -4.73
N ARG A 73 -0.31 8.60 -5.74
CA ARG A 73 -1.20 8.33 -6.88
C ARG A 73 -0.75 7.09 -7.66
N TRP A 74 0.55 6.96 -7.92
CA TRP A 74 1.09 5.76 -8.55
C TRP A 74 0.81 4.49 -7.70
N ALA A 75 1.01 4.56 -6.39
CA ALA A 75 0.77 3.43 -5.50
C ALA A 75 -0.70 2.99 -5.51
N LEU A 76 -1.64 3.95 -5.47
CA LEU A 76 -3.08 3.68 -5.56
C LEU A 76 -3.44 3.01 -6.89
N ASP A 77 -3.01 3.59 -8.02
CA ASP A 77 -3.29 3.03 -9.35
C ASP A 77 -2.73 1.59 -9.48
N THR A 78 -1.53 1.36 -8.95
CA THR A 78 -0.85 0.06 -9.00
C THR A 78 -1.54 -0.99 -8.12
N VAL A 79 -2.00 -0.61 -6.92
CA VAL A 79 -2.80 -1.50 -6.07
C VAL A 79 -4.15 -1.79 -6.70
N LEU A 80 -4.81 -0.78 -7.27
CA LEU A 80 -6.07 -0.97 -7.97
C LEU A 80 -5.93 -1.93 -9.15
N ASP A 81 -4.85 -1.83 -9.93
CA ASP A 81 -4.56 -2.78 -11.01
C ASP A 81 -4.29 -4.19 -10.46
N ALA A 82 -3.43 -4.32 -9.44
CA ALA A 82 -3.00 -5.61 -8.92
C ALA A 82 -4.08 -6.38 -8.13
N TYR A 83 -5.04 -5.67 -7.53
CA TYR A 83 -6.11 -6.25 -6.70
C TYR A 83 -7.53 -6.08 -7.30
N GLY A 84 -7.72 -5.15 -8.24
CA GLY A 84 -9.01 -4.86 -8.89
C GLY A 84 -9.37 -5.80 -10.05
N ASP A 85 -8.40 -6.56 -10.58
CA ASP A 85 -8.66 -7.63 -11.56
C ASP A 85 -9.57 -8.76 -10.99
N LEU A 86 -9.80 -8.78 -9.67
CA LEU A 86 -10.76 -9.68 -9.01
C LEU A 86 -12.24 -9.27 -9.21
N THR A 87 -12.52 -8.05 -9.69
CA THR A 87 -13.90 -7.56 -9.90
C THR A 87 -14.39 -7.70 -11.34
N THR A 88 -13.52 -7.93 -12.33
CA THR A 88 -13.90 -8.08 -13.75
C THR A 88 -13.88 -9.54 -14.20
N ALA A 89 -14.54 -10.41 -13.42
CA ALA A 89 -14.91 -11.75 -13.84
C ALA A 89 -16.37 -12.00 -13.42
N ALA A 90 -17.30 -11.39 -14.16
CA ALA A 90 -18.74 -11.65 -14.06
C ALA A 90 -19.32 -11.79 -15.47
#